data_AF-A0A438K7K4-F1
#
_entry.id   AF-A0A438K7K4-F1
#
_cell.length_a   1.000
_cell.length_b   1.000
_cell.length_c   1.000
_cell.angle_alpha   90.00
_cell.angle_beta   90.00
_cell.angle_gamma   90.00
#
_symmetry.space_group_name_H-M   'P 1'
#
loop_
_entity.id
_entity.type
_entity.pdbx_description
1 polymer ?
#
loop_
_entity_poly.entity_id
_entity_poly.type
_entity_poly.pdbx_seq_one_letter_code
_entity_poly.pdbx_strand_id
1 'polypeptide(L)'
;MCVLPFLITLSLTKETWVADVWNPEGEEGGWTPLFSRAFNDWELDLVECFLQKIQAIRVQRDVDDRVIWTVARRGTFSVNSLYSMLEPGDSLLFPCGSIWRLSTPPKVAFFAWETSWGKVLTPDQL
;
A
#
# COMPACT_ATOMS: atom_id res chain seq x y z
N MET A 1 -8.49 9.20 4.29
CA MET A 1 -9.41 8.26 3.61
C MET A 1 -8.96 8.09 2.18
N CYS A 2 -8.75 6.85 1.73
CA CYS A 2 -8.30 6.53 0.38
C CYS A 2 -9.51 6.46 -0.56
N VAL A 3 -9.79 7.56 -1.27
CA VAL A 3 -10.97 7.75 -2.14
C VAL A 3 -10.72 7.28 -3.60
N LEU A 4 -9.57 6.65 -3.86
CA LEU A 4 -9.18 6.15 -5.18
C LEU A 4 -10.15 5.13 -5.83
N PRO A 5 -10.86 4.23 -5.10
CA PRO A 5 -11.69 3.21 -5.75
C PRO A 5 -12.87 3.76 -6.55
N PHE A 6 -13.45 4.89 -6.14
CA PHE A 6 -14.65 5.44 -6.77
C PHE A 6 -14.36 6.00 -8.17
N LEU A 7 -13.30 6.80 -8.33
CA LEU A 7 -12.96 7.41 -9.61
C LEU A 7 -12.49 6.38 -10.64
N ILE A 8 -11.86 5.29 -10.19
CA ILE A 8 -11.54 4.14 -11.06
C ILE A 8 -12.81 3.51 -11.63
N THR A 9 -13.91 3.49 -10.87
CA THR A 9 -15.19 2.95 -11.35
C THR A 9 -15.76 3.78 -12.50
N LEU A 10 -15.48 5.09 -12.51
CA LEU A 10 -15.91 6.03 -13.55
C LEU A 10 -14.94 6.09 -14.74
N SER A 11 -13.74 5.52 -14.63
CA SER A 11 -12.76 5.44 -15.72
C SER A 11 -13.36 4.76 -16.95
N LEU A 12 -13.10 5.33 -18.13
CA LEU A 12 -13.44 4.74 -19.42
C LEU A 12 -12.50 3.58 -19.77
N THR A 13 -11.28 3.62 -19.24
CA THR A 13 -10.21 2.66 -19.53
C THR A 13 -9.75 2.03 -18.23
N LYS A 14 -10.36 0.90 -17.84
CA LYS A 14 -10.07 0.21 -16.57
C LYS A 14 -8.97 -0.83 -16.71
N GLU A 15 -8.75 -1.29 -17.93
CA GLU A 15 -7.84 -2.37 -18.29
C GLU A 15 -6.55 -1.86 -18.95
N THR A 16 -6.37 -0.54 -19.06
CA THR A 16 -5.16 0.09 -19.63
C THR A 16 -4.07 0.24 -18.58
N TRP A 17 -2.81 0.21 -19.04
CA TRP A 17 -1.67 0.46 -18.17
C TRP A 17 -1.63 1.93 -17.75
N VAL A 18 -1.16 2.17 -16.53
CA VAL A 18 -0.96 3.52 -15.99
C VAL A 18 0.00 4.33 -16.87
N ALA A 19 0.99 3.67 -17.48
CA ALA A 19 1.94 4.26 -18.41
C ALA A 19 1.31 4.79 -19.72
N ASP A 20 0.16 4.24 -20.13
CA ASP A 20 -0.56 4.66 -21.33
C ASP A 20 -1.47 5.87 -21.06
N VAL A 21 -1.91 6.04 -19.80
CA VAL A 21 -2.74 7.18 -19.36
C VAL A 21 -1.89 8.44 -19.09
N TRP A 22 -0.60 8.25 -18.82
CA TRP A 22 0.37 9.33 -18.67
C TRP A 22 0.90 9.78 -20.04
N ASN A 23 0.68 11.05 -20.37
CA ASN A 23 1.20 11.66 -21.58
C ASN A 23 2.53 12.39 -21.29
N PRO A 24 3.67 11.96 -21.87
CA PRO A 24 4.93 12.67 -21.70
C PRO A 24 5.13 13.81 -22.70
N GLU A 25 4.21 14.03 -23.64
CA GLU A 25 4.29 15.13 -24.60
C GLU A 25 3.97 16.46 -23.90
N GLY A 26 5.00 17.05 -23.28
CA GLY A 26 4.98 18.34 -22.60
C GLY A 26 6.25 18.55 -21.78
N GLU A 27 6.57 19.78 -21.35
CA GLU A 27 7.76 20.06 -20.54
C GLU A 27 7.79 19.28 -19.21
N GLU A 28 6.61 18.93 -18.68
CA GLU A 28 6.47 18.25 -17.40
C GLU A 28 5.79 16.86 -17.49
N GLY A 29 5.28 16.50 -18.67
CA GLY A 29 4.29 15.42 -18.84
C GLY A 29 2.98 15.70 -18.07
N GLY A 30 1.93 14.96 -18.36
CA GLY A 30 0.62 15.18 -17.75
C GLY A 30 -0.27 13.95 -17.74
N TRP A 31 -1.12 13.86 -16.72
CA TRP A 31 -2.16 12.84 -16.64
C TRP A 31 -3.37 13.24 -17.48
N THR A 32 -3.83 12.33 -18.35
CA THR A 32 -5.03 12.56 -19.18
C THR A 32 -6.05 11.42 -19.00
N PRO A 33 -6.58 11.19 -17.78
CA PRO A 33 -7.55 10.13 -17.53
C PRO A 33 -8.88 10.42 -18.24
N LEU A 34 -9.42 9.41 -18.91
CA LEU A 34 -10.72 9.48 -19.57
C LEU A 34 -11.81 8.90 -18.66
N PHE A 35 -12.92 9.62 -18.55
CA PHE A 35 -14.06 9.22 -17.74
C PHE A 35 -15.30 8.96 -18.60
N SER A 36 -16.10 7.99 -18.17
CA SER A 36 -17.32 7.54 -18.85
C SER A 36 -18.45 8.57 -18.87
N ARG A 37 -18.43 9.55 -17.96
CA ARG A 37 -19.42 10.64 -17.88
C ARG A 37 -18.82 11.90 -17.27
N ALA A 38 -19.52 13.02 -17.42
CA ALA A 38 -19.26 14.23 -16.67
C ALA A 38 -19.49 14.02 -15.15
N PHE A 39 -18.78 14.81 -14.34
CA PHE A 39 -18.90 14.79 -12.89
C PHE A 39 -20.05 15.68 -12.41
N ASN A 40 -20.68 15.28 -11.31
CA ASN A 40 -21.61 16.14 -10.58
C ASN A 40 -20.84 17.09 -9.66
N ASP A 41 -21.48 18.17 -9.22
CA ASP A 41 -20.84 19.18 -8.36
C ASP A 41 -20.24 18.59 -7.07
N TRP A 42 -20.93 17.62 -6.46
CA TRP A 42 -20.45 16.94 -5.25
C TRP A 42 -19.28 15.96 -5.49
N GLU A 43 -18.96 15.64 -6.75
CA GLU A 43 -17.83 14.78 -7.12
C GLU A 43 -16.58 15.59 -7.47
N LEU A 44 -16.73 16.90 -7.73
CA LEU A 44 -15.63 17.75 -8.20
C LEU A 44 -14.50 17.86 -7.18
N ASP A 45 -14.80 18.05 -5.89
CA ASP A 45 -13.77 18.11 -4.84
C ASP A 45 -12.93 16.84 -4.78
N LEU A 46 -13.56 15.69 -5.01
CA LEU A 46 -12.89 14.38 -5.04
C LEU A 46 -12.00 14.24 -6.26
N VAL A 47 -12.50 14.68 -7.42
CA VAL A 47 -11.75 14.68 -8.69
C VAL A 47 -10.55 15.61 -8.59
N GLU A 48 -10.71 16.81 -8.05
CA GLU A 48 -9.62 17.76 -7.86
C GLU A 48 -8.55 17.19 -6.93
N CYS A 49 -8.94 16.65 -5.77
CA CYS A 49 -8.02 16.02 -4.83
C CYS A 49 -7.26 14.84 -5.49
N PHE A 50 -7.94 14.08 -6.34
CA PHE A 50 -7.34 12.98 -7.08
C PHE A 50 -6.36 13.48 -8.15
N LEU A 51 -6.77 14.45 -8.98
CA LEU A 51 -5.92 15.04 -10.01
C LEU A 51 -4.67 15.66 -9.39
N GLN A 52 -4.79 16.43 -8.31
CA GLN A 52 -3.65 16.99 -7.58
C GLN A 52 -2.67 15.91 -7.10
N LYS A 53 -3.18 14.77 -6.59
CA LYS A 53 -2.34 13.66 -6.14
C LYS A 53 -1.62 12.97 -7.29
N ILE A 54 -2.31 12.71 -8.40
CA ILE A 54 -1.66 12.04 -9.53
C ILE A 54 -0.67 12.97 -10.22
N GLN A 55 -0.96 14.27 -10.37
CA GLN A 55 -0.02 15.24 -10.97
C GLN A 55 1.33 15.33 -10.25
N ALA A 56 1.38 15.01 -8.94
CA ALA A 56 2.63 14.89 -8.20
C ALA A 56 3.46 13.63 -8.55
N ILE A 57 2.86 12.66 -9.24
CA ILE A 57 3.47 11.39 -9.64
C ILE A 57 3.93 11.50 -11.09
N ARG A 58 5.23 11.26 -11.31
CA ARG A 58 5.81 11.12 -12.66
C ARG A 58 6.01 9.65 -12.98
N VAL A 59 5.48 9.20 -14.12
CA VAL A 59 5.62 7.81 -14.58
C VAL A 59 6.91 7.65 -15.37
N GLN A 60 7.72 6.66 -15.01
CA GLN A 60 8.92 6.27 -15.74
C GLN A 60 8.58 5.06 -16.62
N ARG A 61 8.51 5.23 -17.94
CA ARG A 61 8.11 4.14 -18.86
C ARG A 61 9.24 3.16 -19.18
N ASP A 62 10.48 3.56 -18.94
CA ASP A 62 11.68 2.76 -19.26
C ASP A 62 12.15 1.88 -18.10
N VAL A 63 11.38 1.81 -17.00
CA VAL A 63 11.73 1.07 -15.79
C VAL A 63 10.59 0.12 -15.44
N ASP A 64 10.93 -1.16 -15.20
CA ASP A 64 9.96 -2.14 -14.72
C ASP A 64 9.36 -1.74 -13.37
N ASP A 65 8.09 -2.08 -13.17
CA ASP A 65 7.38 -1.82 -11.92
C ASP A 65 8.12 -2.47 -10.73
N ARG A 66 8.31 -1.71 -9.66
CA ARG A 66 8.98 -2.16 -8.44
C ARG A 66 8.09 -1.97 -7.23
N VAL A 67 7.94 -3.03 -6.43
CA VAL A 67 7.30 -2.93 -5.11
C VAL A 67 8.31 -2.33 -4.14
N ILE A 68 8.00 -1.13 -3.64
CA ILE A 68 8.85 -0.41 -2.67
C ILE A 68 8.26 -0.59 -1.28
N TRP A 69 9.07 -1.10 -0.35
CA TRP A 69 8.72 -1.22 1.06
C TRP A 69 8.92 0.12 1.78
N THR A 70 7.84 0.85 2.01
CA THR A 70 7.85 2.24 2.52
C THR A 70 8.34 2.38 3.96
N VAL A 71 8.30 1.30 4.75
CA VAL A 71 8.77 1.32 6.15
C VAL A 71 10.30 1.34 6.22
N ALA A 72 10.99 0.75 5.24
CA ALA A 72 12.44 0.77 5.20
C ALA A 72 12.96 1.94 4.39
N ARG A 73 13.96 2.65 4.93
CA ARG A 73 14.64 3.77 4.25
C ARG A 73 15.22 3.41 2.88
N ARG A 74 15.56 2.13 2.65
CA ARG A 74 16.09 1.64 1.37
C ARG A 74 15.02 1.12 0.40
N GLY A 75 13.75 1.14 0.78
CA GLY A 75 12.67 0.61 -0.05
C GLY A 75 12.67 -0.90 -0.20
N THR A 76 13.59 -1.62 0.45
CA THR A 76 13.67 -3.08 0.42
C THR A 76 12.94 -3.70 1.60
N PHE A 77 12.17 -4.74 1.31
CA PHE A 77 11.53 -5.53 2.33
C PHE A 77 12.58 -6.23 3.20
N SER A 78 12.36 -6.20 4.52
CA SER A 78 13.06 -7.06 5.45
C SER A 78 12.10 -7.50 6.55
N VAL A 79 12.29 -8.73 7.04
CA VAL A 79 11.54 -9.27 8.18
C VAL A 79 11.65 -8.36 9.40
N ASN A 80 12.83 -7.77 9.62
CA ASN A 80 13.05 -6.82 10.71
C ASN A 80 12.16 -5.56 10.57
N SER A 81 12.15 -4.94 9.38
CA SER A 81 11.31 -3.76 9.14
C SER A 81 9.81 -4.06 9.18
N LEU A 82 9.40 -5.28 8.86
CA LEU A 82 8.01 -5.73 9.03
C LEU A 82 7.65 -5.78 10.51
N TYR A 83 8.50 -6.38 11.35
CA TYR A 83 8.25 -6.42 12.80
C TYR A 83 8.26 -5.03 13.43
N SER A 84 9.18 -4.14 13.04
CA SER A 84 9.17 -2.75 13.52
C SER A 84 7.92 -1.97 13.12
N MET A 85 7.25 -2.32 12.01
CA MET A 85 5.96 -1.73 11.65
C MET A 85 4.82 -2.28 12.51
N LEU A 86 4.90 -3.57 12.84
CA LEU A 86 3.85 -4.25 13.61
C LEU A 86 3.90 -3.89 15.08
N GLU A 87 5.09 -3.60 15.64
CA GLU A 87 5.28 -3.12 17.01
C GLU A 87 4.71 -1.69 17.19
N PRO A 88 3.56 -1.49 17.86
CA PRO A 88 3.16 -0.17 18.31
C PRO A 88 4.24 0.28 19.31
N GLY A 89 4.76 1.47 19.09
CA GLY A 89 6.07 1.92 19.58
C GLY A 89 6.25 2.10 21.08
N ASP A 90 5.95 1.09 21.90
CA ASP A 90 6.30 1.02 23.33
C ASP A 90 6.35 -0.42 23.91
N SER A 91 6.35 -1.48 23.09
CA SER A 91 6.42 -2.85 23.61
C SER A 91 7.87 -3.31 23.87
N LEU A 92 8.51 -2.75 24.90
CA LEU A 92 9.86 -3.09 25.39
C LEU A 92 10.10 -4.56 25.78
N LEU A 93 9.17 -5.48 25.54
CA LEU A 93 9.26 -6.87 26.01
C LEU A 93 8.75 -7.91 25.00
N PHE A 94 8.65 -7.60 23.71
CA PHE A 94 8.36 -8.66 22.75
C PHE A 94 9.60 -9.55 22.57
N PRO A 95 9.57 -10.85 22.91
CA PRO A 95 10.75 -11.71 22.88
C PRO A 95 11.00 -12.20 21.44
N CYS A 96 11.16 -11.26 20.50
CA CYS A 96 11.48 -11.52 19.10
C CYS A 96 12.73 -12.40 19.00
N GLY A 97 13.74 -12.11 19.85
CA GLY A 97 14.93 -12.94 19.98
C GLY A 97 14.64 -14.38 20.39
N SER A 98 13.68 -14.65 21.28
CA SER A 98 13.39 -16.01 21.75
C SER A 98 12.55 -16.80 20.75
N ILE A 99 11.58 -16.15 20.08
CA ILE A 99 10.71 -16.81 19.11
C ILE A 99 11.47 -17.15 17.82
N TRP A 100 12.33 -16.23 17.35
CA TRP A 100 13.00 -16.37 16.06
C TRP A 100 14.44 -16.89 16.12
N ARG A 101 15.12 -16.89 17.28
CA ARG A 101 16.48 -17.48 17.41
C ARG A 101 16.48 -18.95 17.84
N LEU A 102 15.41 -19.43 18.48
CA LEU A 102 15.30 -20.87 18.72
C LEU A 102 15.07 -21.54 17.37
N SER A 103 15.77 -22.65 17.10
CA SER A 103 15.61 -23.48 15.88
C SER A 103 14.26 -24.19 15.87
N THR A 104 13.19 -23.41 15.97
CA THR A 104 11.81 -23.84 15.99
C THR A 104 11.25 -23.80 14.57
N PRO A 105 10.36 -24.73 14.21
CA PRO A 105 9.72 -24.69 12.91
C PRO A 105 8.98 -23.35 12.71
N PRO A 106 9.02 -22.74 11.51
CA PRO A 106 8.40 -21.44 11.25
C PRO A 106 6.92 -21.33 11.65
N LYS A 107 6.18 -22.44 11.54
CA LYS A 107 4.78 -22.52 11.99
C LYS A 107 4.64 -22.30 13.50
N VAL A 108 5.53 -22.89 14.29
CA VAL A 108 5.51 -22.78 15.76
C VAL A 108 5.89 -21.37 16.19
N ALA A 109 6.91 -20.78 15.55
CA ALA A 109 7.30 -19.39 15.77
C ALA A 109 6.16 -18.42 15.44
N PHE A 110 5.47 -18.63 14.32
CA PHE A 110 4.32 -17.82 13.92
C PHE A 110 3.14 -17.94 14.90
N PHE A 111 2.82 -19.16 15.36
CA PHE A 111 1.77 -19.34 16.37
C PHE A 111 2.11 -18.64 17.69
N ALA A 112 3.35 -18.81 18.19
CA ALA A 112 3.82 -18.14 19.40
C ALA A 112 3.79 -16.62 19.27
N TRP A 113 4.10 -16.09 18.08
CA TRP A 113 3.92 -14.68 17.74
C TRP A 113 2.44 -14.28 17.84
N GLU A 114 1.51 -14.93 17.14
CA GLU A 114 0.08 -14.61 17.25
C GLU A 114 -0.46 -14.70 18.69
N THR A 115 0.04 -15.66 19.49
CA THR A 115 -0.38 -15.81 20.90
C THR A 115 0.09 -14.64 21.77
N SER A 116 1.32 -14.17 21.57
CA SER A 116 1.90 -13.07 22.36
C SER A 116 1.28 -11.71 22.05
N TRP A 117 0.58 -11.59 20.91
CA TRP A 117 -0.24 -10.43 20.56
C TRP A 117 -1.70 -10.54 21.02
N GLY A 118 -2.08 -11.61 21.73
CA GLY A 118 -3.45 -11.85 22.17
C GLY A 118 -4.42 -12.15 21.02
N LYS A 119 -3.93 -12.57 19.86
CA LYS A 119 -4.73 -12.84 18.64
C LYS A 119 -5.15 -14.30 18.47
N VAL A 120 -4.86 -15.16 19.45
CA VAL A 120 -5.33 -16.54 19.43
C VAL A 120 -6.75 -16.61 19.97
N LEU A 121 -7.68 -17.00 19.10
CA LEU A 121 -9.08 -17.25 19.42
C LEU A 121 -9.18 -18.25 20.58
N THR A 122 -9.62 -17.77 21.75
CA THR A 122 -10.09 -18.66 22.81
C THR A 122 -11.44 -19.28 22.40
N PRO A 123 -11.77 -20.51 22.84
CA PRO A 123 -13.00 -21.21 22.45
C PRO A 123 -14.30 -20.43 22.71
N ASP A 124 -14.26 -19.40 23.56
CA ASP A 124 -15.40 -18.55 23.93
C ASP A 124 -15.82 -17.53 22.84
N GLN A 125 -15.19 -17.55 21.65
CA GLN A 125 -15.55 -16.68 20.52
C GLN A 125 -16.10 -17.43 19.28
N LEU A 126 -16.63 -18.63 19.46
CA LEU A 126 -17.36 -19.41 18.43
C LEU A 126 -18.87 -19.36 18.62
#